data_AF-A0A6J7AH46-F1
#
_entry.id   AF-A0A6J7AH46-F1
#
_cell.length_a   1.000
_cell.length_b   1.000
_cell.length_c   1.000
_cell.angle_alpha   90.00
_cell.angle_beta   90.00
_cell.angle_gamma   90.00
#
_symmetry.space_group_name_H-M   'P 1'
#
loop_
_entity.id
_entity.type
_entity.pdbx_description
1 polymer ?
#
loop_
_entity_poly.entity_id
_entity_poly.type
_entity_poly.pdbx_seq_one_letter_code
_entity_poly.pdbx_strand_id
1 'polypeptide(L)'
;MIARSERFYEHTGWWAVVAARFFPWIRTFVPPIAGASNMNYYKFLTANALGALLWGAGITLAGYYAATIPMVKTWSYAIATFFICASLVSALVNYLRHRR
;
A
#
# COMPACT_ATOMS: atom_id res chain seq x y z
N MET A 1 13.54 -33.20 -2.78
CA MET A 1 13.84 -31.78 -2.49
C MET A 1 12.86 -30.83 -3.19
N ILE A 2 12.51 -31.07 -4.46
CA ILE A 2 11.57 -30.24 -5.26
C ILE A 2 10.18 -30.11 -4.61
N ALA A 3 9.54 -31.22 -4.19
CA ALA A 3 8.21 -31.21 -3.58
C ALA A 3 8.09 -30.50 -2.21
N ARG A 4 9.21 -30.28 -1.51
CA ARG A 4 9.24 -29.52 -0.24
C ARG A 4 9.36 -28.02 -0.51
N SER A 5 10.16 -27.65 -1.52
CA SER A 5 10.26 -26.28 -2.02
C SER A 5 8.96 -25.81 -2.66
N GLU A 6 8.25 -26.68 -3.37
CA GLU A 6 6.90 -26.40 -3.90
C GLU A 6 5.90 -26.11 -2.79
N ARG A 7 5.77 -26.97 -1.78
CA ARG A 7 4.85 -26.74 -0.65
C ARG A 7 5.23 -25.53 0.22
N PHE A 8 6.53 -25.24 0.35
CA PHE A 8 7.00 -24.04 1.04
C PHE A 8 6.65 -22.79 0.21
N TYR A 9 6.89 -22.79 -1.11
CA TYR A 9 6.46 -21.69 -2.00
C TYR A 9 4.94 -21.50 -2.02
N GLU A 10 4.17 -22.58 -1.98
CA GLU A 10 2.70 -22.54 -1.93
C GLU A 10 2.17 -21.83 -0.68
N HIS A 11 2.85 -21.98 0.46
CA HIS A 11 2.41 -21.42 1.73
C HIS A 11 3.02 -20.06 2.05
N THR A 12 4.30 -19.84 1.72
CA THR A 12 5.03 -18.59 2.04
C THR A 12 4.79 -17.51 0.98
N GLY A 13 4.60 -17.87 -0.29
CA GLY A 13 4.29 -16.92 -1.36
C GLY A 13 2.93 -16.23 -1.15
N TRP A 14 1.94 -16.95 -0.63
CA TRP A 14 0.61 -16.42 -0.34
C TRP A 14 0.65 -15.33 0.75
N TRP A 15 1.38 -15.56 1.84
CA TRP A 15 1.55 -14.56 2.90
C TRP A 15 2.49 -13.41 2.52
N ALA A 16 3.47 -13.66 1.65
CA ALA A 16 4.32 -12.60 1.11
C ALA A 16 3.52 -11.54 0.33
N VAL A 17 2.54 -11.96 -0.48
CA VAL A 17 1.66 -11.04 -1.22
C VAL A 17 0.81 -10.19 -0.27
N VAL A 18 0.34 -10.76 0.83
CA VAL A 18 -0.43 -10.04 1.85
C VAL A 18 0.45 -9.05 2.62
N ALA A 19 1.60 -9.51 3.10
CA ALA A 19 2.56 -8.68 3.82
C ALA A 19 3.08 -7.51 2.96
N ALA A 20 3.33 -7.75 1.68
CA ALA A 20 3.77 -6.72 0.75
C ALA A 20 2.80 -5.53 0.61
N ARG A 21 1.51 -5.74 0.91
CA ARG A 21 0.52 -4.66 0.86
C ARG A 21 0.72 -3.61 1.95
N PHE A 22 1.33 -4.01 3.07
CA PHE A 22 1.66 -3.11 4.17
C PHE A 22 2.95 -2.32 3.91
N PHE A 23 3.78 -2.74 2.95
CA PHE A 23 5.04 -2.08 2.61
C PHE A 23 4.97 -1.44 1.21
N PRO A 24 4.89 -0.10 1.11
CA PRO A 24 4.68 0.62 -0.15
C PRO A 24 5.66 0.25 -1.26
N TRP A 25 6.94 0.03 -0.92
CA TRP A 25 7.97 -0.36 -1.88
C TRP A 25 7.84 -1.82 -2.35
N ILE A 26 7.46 -2.73 -1.46
CA ILE A 26 7.38 -4.15 -1.80
C ILE A 26 6.21 -4.38 -2.78
N ARG A 27 5.11 -3.63 -2.63
CA ARG A 27 3.91 -3.76 -3.48
C ARG A 27 4.18 -3.61 -4.98
N THR A 28 5.21 -2.87 -5.39
CA THR A 28 5.56 -2.69 -6.81
C THR A 28 6.37 -3.88 -7.36
N PHE A 29 7.10 -4.58 -6.50
CA PHE A 29 7.91 -5.74 -6.89
C PHE A 29 7.12 -7.06 -6.85
N VAL A 30 6.01 -7.13 -6.12
CA VAL A 30 5.22 -8.36 -6.01
C VAL A 30 4.65 -8.86 -7.34
N PRO A 31 3.98 -8.05 -8.19
CA PRO A 31 3.40 -8.56 -9.43
C PRO A 31 4.44 -9.16 -10.39
N PRO A 32 5.61 -8.51 -10.63
CA PRO A 32 6.69 -9.10 -11.42
C PRO A 32 7.24 -10.40 -10.82
N ILE A 33 7.49 -10.45 -9.51
CA ILE A 33 8.04 -11.64 -8.84
C ILE A 33 7.04 -12.80 -8.85
N ALA A 34 5.74 -12.52 -8.67
CA ALA A 34 4.67 -13.51 -8.76
C ALA A 34 4.53 -14.08 -10.17
N GLY A 35 4.68 -13.24 -11.20
CA GLY A 35 4.71 -13.67 -12.59
C GLY A 35 5.95 -14.50 -12.94
N ALA A 36 7.13 -14.06 -12.52
CA ALA A 36 8.40 -14.77 -12.76
C ALA A 36 8.47 -16.14 -12.05
N SER A 37 7.75 -16.31 -10.94
CA SER A 37 7.67 -17.57 -10.20
C SER A 37 6.56 -18.53 -10.67
N ASN A 38 5.83 -18.21 -11.76
CA ASN A 38 4.69 -19.00 -12.24
C ASN A 38 3.65 -19.28 -11.13
N MET A 39 3.39 -18.28 -10.28
CA MET A 39 2.44 -18.43 -9.19
C MET A 39 1.03 -18.67 -9.74
N ASN A 40 0.33 -19.67 -9.20
CA ASN A 40 -1.05 -19.95 -9.59
C ASN A 40 -1.94 -18.69 -9.36
N TYR A 41 -2.62 -18.26 -10.43
CA TYR A 41 -3.42 -17.04 -10.44
C TYR A 41 -4.46 -16.98 -9.31
N TYR A 42 -5.09 -18.11 -8.97
CA TYR A 42 -6.09 -18.16 -7.89
C TYR A 42 -5.46 -17.94 -6.51
N LYS A 43 -4.23 -18.42 -6.29
CA LYS A 43 -3.50 -18.17 -5.03
C LYS A 43 -3.09 -16.71 -4.92
N PHE A 44 -2.63 -16.11 -6.02
CA PHE A 44 -2.33 -14.69 -6.05
C PHE A 44 -3.58 -13.85 -5.78
N LEU A 45 -4.70 -14.16 -6.44
CA LEU A 45 -5.95 -13.40 -6.30
C LEU A 45 -6.50 -13.47 -4.88
N THR A 46 -6.53 -14.66 -4.28
CA THR A 46 -7.02 -14.85 -2.89
C THR A 46 -6.13 -14.14 -1.88
N ALA A 47 -4.80 -14.24 -2.00
CA ALA A 47 -3.86 -13.49 -1.16
C ALA A 47 -4.06 -11.98 -1.33
N ASN A 48 -4.14 -11.51 -2.58
CA ASN A 48 -4.32 -10.10 -2.90
C ASN A 48 -5.65 -9.57 -2.34
N ALA A 49 -6.74 -10.32 -2.46
CA ALA A 49 -8.04 -9.95 -1.91
C ALA A 49 -8.02 -9.88 -0.38
N LEU A 50 -7.45 -10.89 0.29
CA LEU A 50 -7.32 -10.89 1.75
C LEU A 50 -6.44 -9.76 2.27
N GLY A 51 -5.31 -9.52 1.61
CA GLY A 51 -4.44 -8.39 1.94
C GLY A 51 -5.15 -7.06 1.70
N ALA A 52 -5.96 -6.93 0.65
CA ALA A 52 -6.74 -5.72 0.39
C ALA A 52 -7.76 -5.44 1.49
N LEU A 53 -8.48 -6.48 1.91
CA LEU A 53 -9.47 -6.40 2.96
C LEU A 53 -8.84 -6.07 4.30
N LEU A 54 -7.77 -6.77 4.69
CA LEU A 54 -7.04 -6.52 5.93
C LEU A 54 -6.43 -5.11 5.97
N TRP A 55 -5.82 -4.68 4.86
CA TRP A 55 -5.21 -3.36 4.78
C TRP A 55 -6.28 -2.25 4.77
N GLY A 56 -7.32 -2.39 3.95
CA GLY A 56 -8.39 -1.40 3.84
C GLY A 56 -9.19 -1.29 5.12
N ALA A 57 -9.67 -2.42 5.67
CA ALA A 57 -10.40 -2.42 6.93
C ALA A 57 -9.49 -2.00 8.10
N GLY A 58 -8.26 -2.50 8.15
CA GLY A 58 -7.30 -2.21 9.21
C GLY A 58 -6.94 -0.72 9.27
N ILE A 59 -6.60 -0.10 8.15
CA ILE A 59 -6.29 1.34 8.11
C ILE A 59 -7.54 2.18 8.39
N THR A 60 -8.71 1.80 7.87
CA THR A 60 -9.95 2.54 8.11
C THR A 60 -10.34 2.49 9.59
N LEU A 61 -10.29 1.33 10.22
CA LEU A 61 -10.55 1.16 11.65
C LEU A 61 -9.50 1.89 12.49
N ALA A 62 -8.20 1.74 12.17
CA ALA A 62 -7.13 2.44 12.86
C ALA A 62 -7.31 3.96 12.76
N GLY A 63 -7.68 4.48 11.59
CA GLY A 63 -8.00 5.89 11.38
C GLY A 63 -9.22 6.34 12.17
N TYR A 64 -10.27 5.51 12.24
CA TYR A 64 -11.47 5.77 13.04
C TYR A 64 -11.14 5.88 14.54
N TYR A 65 -10.38 4.93 15.09
CA TYR A 65 -9.93 5.00 16.49
C TYR A 65 -8.96 6.14 16.75
N ALA A 66 -8.06 6.42 15.81
CA ALA A 66 -7.12 7.53 15.91
C ALA A 66 -7.81 8.90 15.85
N ALA A 67 -8.94 9.02 15.14
CA ALA A 67 -9.74 10.25 15.07
C ALA A 67 -10.39 10.62 16.42
N THR A 68 -10.61 9.63 17.30
CA THR A 68 -11.10 9.85 18.67
C THR A 68 -10.06 10.55 19.55
N ILE A 69 -8.78 10.55 19.16
CA ILE A 69 -7.69 11.20 19.89
C ILE A 69 -7.52 12.64 19.35
N PRO A 70 -7.83 13.69 20.14
CA PRO A 70 -7.81 15.08 19.67
C PRO A 70 -6.41 15.56 19.21
N MET A 71 -5.34 14.96 19.76
CA MET A 71 -3.97 15.21 19.34
C MET A 71 -3.76 14.82 17.86
N VAL A 72 -4.21 13.62 17.46
CA VAL A 72 -4.00 13.09 16.10
C VAL A 72 -4.78 13.90 15.07
N LYS A 73 -6.00 14.33 15.42
CA LYS A 73 -6.82 15.19 14.55
C LYS A 73 -6.07 16.48 14.19
N THR A 74 -5.46 17.13 15.18
CA THR A 74 -4.72 18.39 14.99
C THR A 74 -3.51 18.22 14.06
N TRP A 75 -2.68 17.20 14.29
CA TRP A 75 -1.53 16.91 13.43
C TRP A 75 -1.94 16.48 12.02
N SER A 76 -3.02 15.70 11.87
CA SER A 76 -3.55 15.28 10.57
C SER A 76 -3.98 16.48 9.72
N TYR A 77 -4.72 17.45 10.30
CA TYR A 77 -5.08 18.69 9.61
C TYR A 77 -3.86 19.54 9.27
N ALA A 78 -2.84 19.60 10.13
CA ALA A 78 -1.62 20.34 9.86
C ALA A 78 -0.86 19.75 8.66
N ILE A 79 -0.71 18.43 8.61
CA ILE A 79 -0.07 17.72 7.49
C ILE A 79 -0.88 17.92 6.21
N ALA A 80 -2.20 17.75 6.26
CA ALA A 80 -3.08 17.95 5.11
C ALA A 80 -2.96 19.38 4.56
N THR A 81 -3.00 20.38 5.44
CA THR A 81 -2.85 21.79 5.06
C THR A 81 -1.49 22.04 4.41
N PHE A 82 -0.42 21.50 4.99
CA PHE A 82 0.93 21.61 4.42
C PHE A 82 0.98 21.05 2.99
N PHE A 83 0.46 19.85 2.76
CA PHE A 83 0.46 19.24 1.42
C PHE A 83 -0.43 19.99 0.42
N ILE A 84 -1.60 20.49 0.86
CA ILE A 84 -2.47 21.31 0.01
C ILE A 84 -1.76 22.60 -0.38
N CYS A 85 -1.18 23.33 0.58
CA CYS A 85 -0.43 24.55 0.32
C CYS A 85 0.78 24.29 -0.58
N ALA A 86 1.54 23.23 -0.33
CA ALA A 86 2.69 22.84 -1.15
C ALA A 86 2.26 22.52 -2.60
N SER A 87 1.16 21.79 -2.78
CA SER A 87 0.60 21.47 -4.10
C SER A 87 0.16 22.73 -4.85
N LEU A 88 -0.56 23.64 -4.16
CA LEU A 88 -0.98 24.92 -4.73
C LEU A 88 0.21 25.80 -5.11
N VAL A 89 1.21 25.92 -4.24
CA VAL A 89 2.45 26.68 -4.52
C VAL A 89 3.17 26.08 -5.72
N SER A 90 3.32 24.75 -5.77
CA SER A 90 3.98 24.07 -6.88
C SER A 90 3.23 24.29 -8.20
N ALA A 91 1.90 24.22 -8.18
CA ALA A 91 1.06 24.52 -9.34
C ALA A 91 1.18 25.98 -9.79
N LEU A 92 1.21 26.93 -8.85
CA LEU A 92 1.35 28.36 -9.13
C LEU A 92 2.72 28.69 -9.73
N VAL A 93 3.79 28.12 -9.17
CA VAL A 93 5.15 28.28 -9.69
C VAL A 93 5.25 27.69 -11.09
N ASN A 94 4.65 26.52 -11.34
CA ASN A 94 4.65 25.90 -12.66
C ASN A 94 3.87 26.73 -13.70
N TYR A 95 2.69 27.25 -13.31
CA TYR A 95 1.87 28.12 -14.15
C TYR A 95 2.58 29.44 -14.48
N LEU A 96 3.24 30.07 -13.50
CA LEU A 96 4.03 31.29 -13.71
C LEU A 96 5.27 31.05 -14.56
N ARG A 97 5.92 29.87 -14.46
CA ARG A 97 7.05 29.49 -15.32
C ARG A 97 6.64 29.23 -16.76
N HIS A 98 5.45 28.67 -17.02
CA HIS A 98 4.94 28.46 -18.38
C HIS A 98 4.45 29.74 -19.07
N ARG A 99 4.26 30.83 -18.31
CA ARG A 99 3.83 32.13 -18.85
C ARG A 99 4.99 33.04 -19.25
N ARG A 100 6.24 32.64 -19.00
CA ARG A 100 7.46 33.27 -19.52
C ARG A 100 8.00 32.42 -20.67
#